data_AF-A0A2V5UIT8-F1
#
_entry.id   AF-A0A2V5UIT8-F1
#
_cell.length_a   1.000
_cell.length_b   1.000
_cell.length_c   1.000
_cell.angle_alpha   90.00
_cell.angle_beta   90.00
_cell.angle_gamma   90.00
#
_symmetry.space_group_name_H-M   'P 1'
#
loop_
_entity.id
_entity.type
_entity.pdbx_description
1 polymer ?
#
loop_
_entity_poly.entity_id
_entity_poly.type
_entity_poly.pdbx_seq_one_letter_code
_entity_poly.pdbx_strand_id
1 'polypeptide(L)'
;MLKLAESEIKSISLWMLVMVAVFGRLFAGFLGGGGYVRMPLLVYVLGVPTKVAVGSDLFEVVISASYGTISHAIKGNVDIMIALVMHTGAAVGA
;
A
#
# COMPACT_ATOMS: atom_id res chain seq x y z
N MET A 1 22.75 -9.15 0.29
CA MET A 1 22.46 -8.12 1.31
C MET A 1 22.22 -6.82 0.59
N LEU A 2 21.00 -6.29 0.62
CA LEU A 2 20.66 -5.00 0.00
C LEU A 2 20.90 -3.89 1.03
N LYS A 3 21.74 -2.91 0.69
CA LYS A 3 21.93 -1.69 1.48
C LYS A 3 21.02 -0.61 0.91
N LEU A 4 20.06 -0.14 1.69
CA LEU A 4 19.23 1.02 1.35
C LEU A 4 19.80 2.22 2.11
N ALA A 5 20.24 3.24 1.36
CA ALA A 5 21.06 4.35 1.84
C ALA A 5 20.32 5.41 2.70
N GLU A 6 19.06 5.18 3.06
CA GLU A 6 18.20 6.14 3.78
C GLU A 6 17.63 5.61 5.11
N SER A 7 17.87 4.34 5.45
CA SER A 7 17.47 3.76 6.75
C SER A 7 18.72 3.39 7.54
N GLU A 8 18.81 3.75 8.81
CA GLU A 8 19.89 3.36 9.75
C GLU A 8 19.98 1.85 10.02
N ILE A 9 19.49 0.99 9.13
CA ILE A 9 19.56 -0.47 9.23
C ILE A 9 20.64 -1.00 8.28
N LYS A 10 21.73 -1.47 8.90
CA LYS A 10 22.98 -1.91 8.25
C LYS A 10 22.83 -3.14 7.34
N SER A 11 21.79 -3.96 7.57
CA SER A 11 21.42 -5.09 6.70
C SER A 11 20.04 -5.63 7.05
N ILE A 12 19.19 -5.83 6.03
CA ILE A 12 17.93 -6.56 6.15
C ILE A 12 18.02 -7.85 5.33
N SER A 13 17.52 -8.94 5.92
CA SER A 13 17.40 -10.23 5.24
C SER A 13 16.35 -10.13 4.13
N LEU A 14 16.70 -10.61 2.93
CA LEU A 14 15.77 -10.66 1.79
C LEU A 14 14.50 -11.44 2.15
N TRP A 15 14.63 -12.49 2.96
CA TRP A 15 13.50 -13.29 3.46
C TRP A 15 12.54 -12.48 4.33
N MET A 16 13.06 -11.52 5.09
CA MET A 16 12.24 -10.65 5.93
C MET A 16 11.44 -9.65 5.09
N LEU A 17 12.03 -9.10 4.02
CA LEU A 17 11.30 -8.25 3.07
C LEU A 17 10.19 -9.02 2.36
N VAL A 18 10.46 -10.25 1.93
CA VAL A 18 9.45 -11.10 1.27
C VAL A 18 8.31 -11.43 2.23
N MET A 19 8.61 -11.77 3.49
CA MET A 19 7.60 -12.01 4.52
C MET A 19 6.72 -10.78 4.77
N VAL A 20 7.33 -9.61 4.99
CA VAL A 20 6.63 -8.33 5.19
C VAL A 20 5.75 -8.00 3.97
N ALA A 21 6.25 -8.20 2.76
CA ALA A 21 5.50 -7.93 1.54
C ALA A 21 4.32 -8.89 1.33
N VAL A 22 4.50 -10.18 1.62
CA VAL A 22 3.45 -11.20 1.47
C VAL A 22 2.38 -11.02 2.54
N PHE A 23 2.76 -10.90 3.81
CA PHE A 23 1.82 -10.67 4.90
C PHE A 23 1.11 -9.32 4.73
N GLY A 24 1.85 -8.25 4.43
CA GLY A 24 1.27 -6.93 4.16
C GLY A 24 0.22 -6.99 3.05
N ARG A 25 0.49 -7.71 1.96
CA ARG A 25 -0.46 -7.86 0.84
C ARG A 25 -1.65 -8.76 1.16
N LEU A 26 -1.45 -9.87 1.87
CA LEU A 26 -2.54 -10.75 2.27
C LEU A 26 -3.53 -10.02 3.18
N PHE A 27 -3.02 -9.31 4.18
CA PHE A 27 -3.86 -8.52 5.09
C PHE A 27 -4.46 -7.31 4.40
N ALA A 28 -3.74 -6.66 3.49
CA ALA A 28 -4.28 -5.59 2.65
C ALA A 28 -5.49 -6.03 1.82
N GLY A 29 -5.39 -7.21 1.19
CA GLY A 29 -6.48 -7.77 0.39
C GLY A 29 -7.67 -8.19 1.25
N PHE A 30 -7.43 -8.65 2.48
CA PHE A 30 -8.49 -9.12 3.38
C PHE A 30 -9.24 -7.98 4.08
N LEU A 31 -8.52 -6.93 4.49
CA LEU A 31 -9.09 -5.80 5.24
C LEU A 31 -9.63 -4.68 4.33
N GLY A 32 -9.45 -4.78 3.01
CA GLY A 32 -9.92 -3.78 2.04
C GLY A 32 -9.11 -2.47 2.02
N GLY A 33 -8.13 -2.30 2.91
CA GLY A 33 -7.23 -1.15 2.98
C GLY A 33 -5.80 -1.59 3.33
N GLY A 34 -4.87 -1.44 2.39
CA GLY A 34 -3.52 -2.00 2.52
C GLY A 34 -2.54 -1.24 3.40
N GLY A 35 -2.74 0.06 3.58
CA GLY A 35 -1.76 0.91 4.28
C GLY A 35 -1.71 0.71 5.79
N TYR A 36 -2.81 0.27 6.41
CA TYR A 36 -2.92 0.15 7.87
C TYR A 36 -1.97 -0.88 8.49
N VAL A 37 -1.64 -1.94 7.75
CA VAL A 37 -0.71 -2.98 8.25
C VAL A 37 0.70 -2.71 7.78
N ARG A 38 0.87 -2.15 6.58
CA ARG A 38 2.16 -2.06 5.92
C ARG A 38 3.01 -0.88 6.39
N MET A 39 2.37 0.27 6.62
CA MET A 39 3.04 1.44 7.19
C MET A 39 3.63 1.16 8.59
N PRO A 40 2.88 0.62 9.58
CA PRO A 40 3.47 0.29 10.89
C PRO A 40 4.50 -0.83 10.80
N LEU A 41 4.39 -1.76 9.85
CA LEU A 41 5.43 -2.76 9.63
C LEU A 41 6.74 -2.12 9.13
N LEU A 42 6.68 -1.13 8.24
CA LEU A 42 7.86 -0.38 7.79
C LEU A 42 8.48 0.49 8.89
N VAL A 43 7.65 1.07 9.77
CA VAL A 43 8.12 1.94 10.84
C VAL A 43 8.63 1.15 12.04
N TYR A 44 7.86 0.20 12.56
CA TYR A 44 8.18 -0.54 13.79
C TYR A 44 9.14 -1.71 13.56
N VAL A 45 9.09 -2.37 12.40
CA VAL A 45 9.92 -3.56 12.13
C VAL A 45 11.17 -3.20 11.32
N LEU A 46 11.08 -2.25 10.40
CA LEU A 46 12.18 -1.86 9.51
C LEU A 46 12.79 -0.49 9.84
N GLY A 47 12.32 0.19 10.90
CA GLY A 47 12.92 1.43 11.40
C GLY A 47 13.05 2.55 10.37
N VAL A 48 12.24 2.50 9.29
CA VAL A 48 12.30 3.50 8.21
C VAL A 48 11.68 4.80 8.74
N PRO A 49 12.26 5.98 8.43
CA PRO A 49 11.67 7.26 8.79
C PRO A 49 10.20 7.32 8.35
N THR A 50 9.31 7.74 9.25
CA THR A 50 7.85 7.79 9.04
C THR A 50 7.47 8.54 7.76
N LYS A 51 8.18 9.62 7.43
CA LYS A 51 7.95 10.37 6.17
C LYS A 51 8.16 9.53 4.91
N VAL A 52 9.21 8.71 4.88
CA VAL A 52 9.56 7.89 3.72
C VAL A 52 8.67 6.64 3.64
N ALA A 53 8.36 6.05 4.80
CA ALA A 53 7.46 4.91 4.91
C ALA A 53 6.04 5.24 4.40
N VAL A 54 5.49 6.38 4.83
CA VAL A 54 4.15 6.85 4.39
C VAL A 54 4.13 7.12 2.90
N GLY A 55 5.13 7.83 2.36
CA GLY A 55 5.20 8.14 0.93
C GLY A 55 5.29 6.89 0.04
N SER A 56 6.10 5.92 0.45
CA SER A 56 6.29 4.66 -0.30
C SER A 56 5.03 3.79 -0.29
N ASP A 57 4.34 3.73 0.85
CA ASP A 57 3.09 2.98 1.00
C ASP A 57 1.96 3.59 0.17
N LEU A 58 1.76 4.92 0.25
CA LEU A 58 0.79 5.64 -0.57
C LEU A 58 1.03 5.45 -2.07
N PHE A 59 2.29 5.55 -2.51
CA PHE A 59 2.65 5.37 -3.91
C PHE A 59 2.24 4.00 -4.44
N GLU A 60 2.51 2.96 -3.67
CA GLU A 60 2.10 1.61 -4.04
C GLU A 60 0.58 1.44 -4.04
N VAL A 61 -0.12 1.94 -3.01
CA VAL A 61 -1.58 1.84 -2.92
C VAL A 61 -2.23 2.48 -4.14
N VAL A 62 -1.75 3.65 -4.57
CA VAL A 62 -2.24 4.32 -5.79
C VAL A 62 -2.06 3.44 -7.02
N ILE A 63 -0.89 2.82 -7.20
CA ILE A 63 -0.62 1.94 -8.36
C ILE A 63 -1.52 0.70 -8.32
N SER A 64 -1.60 0.03 -7.17
CA SER A 64 -2.41 -1.19 -7.02
C SER A 64 -3.90 -0.91 -7.17
N ALA A 65 -4.40 0.18 -6.59
CA ALA A 65 -5.79 0.60 -6.69
C ALA A 65 -6.15 1.00 -8.13
N SER A 66 -5.26 1.72 -8.82
CA SER A 66 -5.44 2.08 -10.24
C SER A 66 -5.52 0.82 -11.11
N TYR A 67 -4.60 -0.14 -10.91
CA TYR A 67 -4.63 -1.41 -11.64
C TYR A 67 -5.92 -2.20 -11.36
N GLY A 68 -6.34 -2.30 -10.10
CA GLY A 68 -7.61 -2.94 -9.74
C GLY A 68 -8.80 -2.26 -10.40
N THR A 69 -8.86 -0.94 -10.34
CA THR A 69 -9.92 -0.12 -10.95
C THR A 69 -10.00 -0.34 -12.47
N ILE A 70 -8.87 -0.29 -13.18
CA ILE A 70 -8.82 -0.53 -14.62
C ILE A 70 -9.25 -1.96 -14.96
N SER A 71 -8.76 -2.95 -14.21
CA SER A 71 -9.11 -4.36 -14.42
C SER A 71 -10.61 -4.63 -14.22
N HIS A 72 -11.24 -3.98 -13.24
CA HIS A 72 -12.69 -4.05 -13.03
C HIS A 72 -13.47 -3.24 -14.07
N ALA A 73 -12.94 -2.11 -14.52
CA ALA A 73 -13.57 -1.29 -15.56
C ALA A 73 -13.64 -2.03 -16.90
N ILE A 74 -12.57 -2.75 -17.28
CA ILE A 74 -12.54 -3.56 -18.52
C ILE A 74 -13.57 -4.70 -18.46
N LYS A 75 -13.87 -5.24 -17.28
CA LYS A 75 -14.86 -6.31 -17.09
C LYS A 75 -16.32 -5.82 -17.11
N GLY A 76 -16.55 -4.51 -17.23
CA GLY A 76 -17.90 -3.93 -17.21
C GLY A 76 -18.57 -3.91 -15.83
N ASN A 77 -17.82 -4.20 -14.76
CA ASN A 77 -18.32 -4.22 -13.39
C ASN A 77 -18.28 -2.84 -12.70
N VAL A 78 -17.95 -1.78 -13.44
CA VAL A 78 -17.80 -0.43 -12.88
C VAL A 78 -18.92 0.46 -13.40
N ASP A 79 -19.83 0.82 -12.50
CA ASP A 79 -20.77 1.91 -12.73
C ASP A 79 -20.07 3.24 -12.41
N ILE A 80 -19.83 4.04 -13.46
CA ILE A 80 -19.11 5.31 -13.36
C ILE A 80 -19.87 6.33 -12.50
N MET A 81 -21.22 6.30 -12.49
CA MET A 81 -22.02 7.25 -11.71
C MET A 81 -21.89 6.95 -10.22
N ILE A 82 -21.98 5.68 -9.83
CA ILE A 82 -21.78 5.25 -8.44
C ILE A 82 -20.34 5.52 -8.01
N ALA A 83 -19.36 5.21 -8.87
CA ALA A 83 -17.95 5.47 -8.59
C ALA A 83 -17.67 6.96 -8.33
N LEU A 84 -18.29 7.86 -9.12
CA LEU A 84 -18.12 9.31 -8.94
C LEU A 84 -18.72 9.80 -7.62
N VAL A 85 -19.92 9.34 -7.26
CA VAL A 85 -20.58 9.69 -5.99
C VAL A 85 -19.80 9.16 -4.80
N MET A 86 -19.25 7.94 -4.89
CA MET A 86 -18.38 7.40 -3.84
C MET A 86 -17.06 8.18 -3.74
N HIS A 87 -16.49 8.61 -4.86
CA HIS A 87 -15.23 9.36 -4.87
C HIS A 87 -15.38 10.76 -4.28
N THR A 88 -16.47 11.47 -4.57
CA THR A 88 -16.75 12.78 -3.96
C THR A 88 -17.04 12.66 -2.46
N GLY A 89 -17.78 11.64 -2.04
CA GLY A 89 -17.99 11.34 -0.61
C GLY A 89 -16.68 11.02 0.11
N ALA A 90 -15.81 10.24 -0.51
CA ALA A 90 -14.47 9.94 0.02
C ALA A 90 -13.59 11.20 0.09
N ALA A 91 -13.60 12.07 -0.93
CA ALA A 91 -12.80 13.29 -0.96
C ALA A 91 -13.22 14.33 0.10
N VAL A 92 -14.51 14.37 0.46
CA VAL A 92 -15.01 15.25 1.54
C VAL A 92 -14.71 14.68 2.94
N GLY A 93 -14.65 13.35 3.06
CA GLY A 93 -14.41 12.67 4.34
C GLY A 93 -12.94 12.37 4.67
N ALA A 94 -12.05 12.35 3.67
CA ALA A 94 -10.60 12.16 3.82
C ALA A 94 -9.91 13.39 4.40
#